data_AF-A0AAW3AFH1-F1
#
_entry.id   AF-A0AAW3AFH1-F1
#
_cell.length_a   1.000
_cell.length_b   1.000
_cell.length_c   1.000
_cell.angle_alpha   90.00
_cell.angle_beta   90.00
_cell.angle_gamma   90.00
#
_symmetry.space_group_name_H-M   'P 1'
#
loop_
_entity.id
_entity.type
_entity.pdbx_description
1 polymer ?
#
loop_
_entity_poly.entity_id
_entity_poly.type
_entity_poly.pdbx_seq_one_letter_code
_entity_poly.pdbx_strand_id
1 'polypeptide(L)'
;MKLLLFCPQGKKASKYNYRNRFQNGYTIGQWMPGMPWTVQQEFRELDRGHDFYAAQTFLAADSERRLVIAWCNMWESPMPTREHGWSGCLTLPRELRYNAATGQLQMLPAQELVGLRTSEGTTLPHLLVRSDNDALIIEECTAYELDIAFNTETSTAEKYGLWLGSGAELYVDAQSKRLVLNRHYPQYMLSGYRSCEMPAGVLLQLHVFIDRSSIEVFVNKGDRALRVFSVNGVADMAGGTMWKLETTVKH
;
A
#
# COMPACT_ATOMS: atom_id res chain seq x y z
N MET A 1 -21.62 15.52 -7.91
CA MET A 1 -20.47 15.40 -6.97
C MET A 1 -19.20 15.27 -7.80
N LYS A 2 -18.13 15.98 -7.41
CA LYS A 2 -16.82 15.93 -8.08
C LYS A 2 -15.74 15.65 -7.04
N LEU A 3 -14.54 15.29 -7.50
CA LEU A 3 -13.34 15.17 -6.67
C LEU A 3 -12.29 16.16 -7.15
N LEU A 4 -11.60 16.80 -6.21
CA LEU A 4 -10.44 17.65 -6.47
C LEU A 4 -9.23 17.02 -5.78
N LEU A 5 -8.27 16.53 -6.58
CA LEU A 5 -7.00 15.95 -6.13
C LEU A 5 -5.90 17.01 -6.18
N PHE A 6 -5.11 17.12 -5.12
CA PHE A 6 -4.03 18.11 -5.01
C PHE A 6 -2.98 17.72 -3.97
N CYS A 7 -1.86 18.45 -3.97
CA CYS A 7 -0.75 18.27 -3.03
C CYS A 7 -0.62 19.45 -2.06
N PRO A 8 -1.34 19.47 -0.92
CA PRO A 8 -1.18 20.57 0.03
C PRO A 8 0.18 20.51 0.75
N GLN A 9 0.89 21.63 0.73
CA GLN A 9 2.10 21.82 1.54
C GLN A 9 1.76 22.50 2.87
N GLY A 10 2.50 22.15 3.93
CA GLY A 10 2.37 22.78 5.26
C GLY A 10 1.32 22.16 6.19
N LYS A 11 0.64 21.08 5.78
CA LYS A 11 -0.31 20.37 6.65
C LYS A 11 0.44 19.67 7.79
N LYS A 12 0.10 19.98 9.04
CA LYS A 12 0.71 19.36 10.23
C LYS A 12 0.25 17.91 10.39
N ALA A 13 1.18 17.04 10.76
CA ALA A 13 0.87 15.67 11.14
C ALA A 13 -0.11 15.65 12.33
N SER A 14 -1.05 14.71 12.32
CA SER A 14 -2.01 14.53 13.41
C SER A 14 -2.23 13.04 13.64
N LYS A 15 -1.75 12.53 14.78
CA LYS A 15 -1.71 11.10 15.10
C LYS A 15 -1.10 10.30 13.93
N TYR A 16 -1.90 9.49 13.25
CA TYR A 16 -1.50 8.65 12.12
C TYR A 16 -1.69 9.31 10.75
N ASN A 17 -2.34 10.48 10.70
CA ASN A 17 -2.63 11.20 9.46
C ASN A 17 -1.52 12.20 9.13
N TYR A 18 -1.32 12.43 7.83
CA TYR A 18 -0.47 13.51 7.30
C TYR A 18 0.98 13.42 7.76
N ARG A 19 1.53 12.19 7.80
CA ARG A 19 2.87 11.92 8.35
C ARG A 19 4.01 12.12 7.36
N ASN A 20 3.71 12.25 6.07
CA ASN A 20 4.70 12.60 5.06
C ASN A 20 5.06 14.09 5.14
N ARG A 21 6.17 14.52 4.51
CA ARG A 21 6.59 15.93 4.48
C ARG A 21 5.53 16.83 3.84
N PHE A 22 4.99 16.36 2.72
CA PHE A 22 3.85 16.94 2.02
C PHE A 22 2.83 15.83 1.73
N GLN A 23 1.56 16.20 1.60
CA GLN A 23 0.49 15.22 1.41
C GLN A 23 0.02 15.23 -0.04
N ASN A 24 -0.45 14.09 -0.53
CA ASN A 24 -1.25 13.99 -1.74
C ASN A 24 -2.61 13.41 -1.35
N GLY A 25 -3.68 14.05 -1.80
CA GLY A 25 -5.02 13.67 -1.40
C GLY A 25 -6.11 14.38 -2.17
N TYR A 26 -7.34 14.24 -1.71
CA TYR A 26 -8.49 14.80 -2.39
C TYR A 26 -9.52 15.38 -1.42
N THR A 27 -10.36 16.27 -1.95
CA THR A 27 -11.62 16.66 -1.34
C THR A 27 -12.78 16.26 -2.25
N ILE A 28 -13.95 16.05 -1.66
CA ILE A 28 -15.19 15.83 -2.40
C ILE A 28 -16.03 17.10 -2.29
N GLY A 29 -16.65 17.49 -3.41
CA GLY A 29 -17.36 18.75 -3.47
C GLY A 29 -18.16 18.97 -4.75
N GLN A 30 -18.51 20.23 -4.96
CA GLN A 30 -19.24 20.71 -6.13
C GLN A 30 -18.42 21.76 -6.85
N TRP A 31 -18.52 21.73 -8.18
CA TRP A 31 -17.92 22.75 -9.03
C TRP A 31 -18.66 22.85 -10.35
N MET A 32 -18.88 24.10 -10.77
CA MET A 32 -19.48 24.49 -12.03
C MET A 32 -18.53 25.47 -12.74
N PRO A 33 -18.52 25.52 -14.08
CA PRO A 33 -17.76 26.51 -14.82
C PRO A 33 -18.05 27.94 -14.32
N GLY A 34 -17.00 28.72 -14.08
CA GLY A 34 -17.10 30.09 -13.56
C GLY A 34 -17.35 30.23 -12.06
N MET A 35 -17.57 29.14 -11.33
CA MET A 35 -17.79 29.15 -9.88
C MET A 35 -16.56 28.60 -9.12
N PRO A 36 -16.33 29.02 -7.86
CA PRO A 36 -15.30 28.43 -7.02
C PRO A 36 -15.63 26.97 -6.66
N TRP A 37 -14.61 26.23 -6.24
CA TRP A 37 -14.78 24.89 -5.67
C TRP A 37 -15.44 24.97 -4.29
N THR A 38 -16.56 24.27 -4.10
CA THR A 38 -17.23 24.16 -2.81
C THR A 38 -16.95 22.79 -2.19
N VAL A 39 -16.18 22.78 -1.11
CA VAL A 39 -15.83 21.57 -0.35
C VAL A 39 -17.07 21.05 0.38
N GLN A 40 -17.36 19.76 0.24
CA GLN A 40 -18.43 19.06 0.98
C GLN A 40 -17.87 18.03 1.98
N GLN A 41 -16.69 17.47 1.70
CA GLN A 41 -15.99 16.58 2.63
C GLN A 41 -14.54 17.03 2.79
N GLU A 42 -14.03 16.91 4.02
CA GLU A 42 -12.67 17.29 4.37
C GLU A 42 -11.62 16.52 3.56
N PHE A 43 -10.41 17.08 3.54
CA PHE A 43 -9.26 16.50 2.84
C PHE A 43 -8.91 15.12 3.39
N ARG A 44 -8.79 14.15 2.48
CA ARG A 44 -8.34 12.80 2.76
C ARG A 44 -7.06 12.51 1.98
N GLU A 45 -6.08 11.91 2.66
CA GLU A 45 -4.89 11.37 2.01
C GLU A 45 -5.32 10.30 1.00
N LEU A 46 -4.71 10.33 -0.19
CA LEU A 46 -4.96 9.33 -1.21
C LEU A 46 -4.23 8.03 -0.89
N ASP A 47 -3.02 8.12 -0.34
CA ASP A 47 -2.17 7.00 0.04
C ASP A 47 -1.65 7.19 1.48
N ARG A 48 -1.42 6.09 2.20
CA ARG A 48 -0.99 6.09 3.61
C ARG A 48 0.45 5.67 3.80
N GLY A 49 1.18 5.35 2.74
CA GLY A 49 2.56 4.90 2.72
C GLY A 49 3.58 6.02 2.96
N HIS A 50 4.87 5.64 2.96
CA HIS A 50 5.97 6.58 3.21
C HIS A 50 6.22 7.50 2.02
N ASP A 51 5.98 6.99 0.81
CA ASP A 51 6.51 7.50 -0.44
C ASP A 51 5.40 7.53 -1.50
N PHE A 52 4.61 8.60 -1.48
CA PHE A 52 3.54 8.83 -2.47
C PHE A 52 3.27 10.33 -2.59
N TYR A 53 3.58 10.90 -3.76
CA TYR A 53 3.39 12.33 -3.99
C TYR A 53 3.15 12.66 -5.46
N ALA A 54 2.70 13.89 -5.73
CA ALA A 54 2.51 14.40 -7.10
C ALA A 54 1.66 13.50 -8.01
N ALA A 55 0.64 12.84 -7.45
CA ALA A 55 -0.26 11.97 -8.21
C ALA A 55 -0.98 12.72 -9.33
N GLN A 56 -1.02 12.13 -10.51
CA GLN A 56 -1.74 12.61 -11.67
C GLN A 56 -2.72 11.55 -12.16
N THR A 57 -3.90 12.00 -12.60
CA THR A 57 -4.93 11.09 -13.12
C THR A 57 -5.19 11.33 -14.60
N PHE A 58 -5.57 10.30 -15.32
CA PHE A 58 -5.98 10.35 -16.72
C PHE A 58 -7.12 9.37 -16.99
N LEU A 59 -7.88 9.60 -18.06
CA LEU A 59 -8.85 8.61 -18.54
C LEU A 59 -8.10 7.55 -19.34
N ALA A 60 -8.39 6.28 -19.05
CA ALA A 60 -7.88 5.17 -19.84
C ALA A 60 -8.44 5.21 -21.27
N ALA A 61 -7.83 4.43 -22.17
CA ALA A 61 -8.23 4.37 -23.58
C ALA A 61 -9.67 3.86 -23.77
N ASP A 62 -10.18 3.06 -22.83
CA ASP A 62 -11.59 2.64 -22.78
C ASP A 62 -12.57 3.79 -22.46
N SER A 63 -12.07 4.98 -22.09
CA SER A 63 -12.87 6.15 -21.71
C SER A 63 -13.80 5.96 -20.49
N GLU A 64 -13.68 4.85 -19.77
CA GLU A 64 -14.52 4.53 -18.61
C GLU A 64 -13.72 4.59 -17.31
N ARG A 65 -12.48 4.07 -17.33
CA ARG A 65 -11.64 4.02 -16.14
C ARG A 65 -10.83 5.31 -15.98
N ARG A 66 -10.73 5.76 -14.72
CA ARG A 66 -9.76 6.80 -14.34
C ARG A 66 -8.57 6.14 -13.67
N LEU A 67 -7.40 6.27 -14.29
CA LEU A 67 -6.16 5.77 -13.74
C LEU A 67 -5.42 6.88 -12.99
N VAL A 68 -4.63 6.49 -12.00
CA VAL A 68 -3.70 7.36 -11.26
C VAL A 68 -2.31 6.73 -11.22
N ILE A 69 -1.31 7.58 -11.39
CA ILE A 69 0.11 7.27 -11.16
C ILE A 69 0.66 8.39 -10.28
N ALA A 70 1.56 8.06 -9.36
CA ALA A 70 2.23 9.02 -8.49
C ALA A 70 3.74 8.83 -8.49
N TRP A 71 4.45 9.85 -8.05
CA TRP A 71 5.85 9.73 -7.71
C TRP A 71 5.98 8.93 -6.40
N CYS A 72 6.68 7.80 -6.45
CA CYS A 72 6.90 6.87 -5.34
C CYS A 72 8.11 7.29 -4.50
N ASN A 73 8.15 8.57 -4.09
CA ASN A 73 9.09 9.10 -3.12
C ASN A 73 8.49 10.32 -2.43
N MET A 74 9.24 10.87 -1.49
CA MET A 74 8.94 12.14 -0.84
C MET A 74 10.13 13.09 -0.91
N TRP A 75 9.82 14.39 -1.02
CA TRP A 75 10.82 15.44 -0.88
C TRP A 75 11.58 15.30 0.44
N GLU A 76 12.89 15.56 0.40
CA GLU A 76 13.80 15.51 1.57
C GLU A 76 13.97 14.11 2.20
N SER A 77 13.37 13.05 1.65
CA SER A 77 13.66 11.67 2.05
C SER A 77 15.02 11.23 1.49
N PRO A 78 15.82 10.43 2.25
CA PRO A 78 16.98 9.75 1.69
C PRO A 78 16.61 8.91 0.47
N MET A 79 17.48 8.92 -0.55
CA MET A 79 17.32 8.18 -1.80
C MET A 79 18.61 7.38 -2.09
N PRO A 80 18.80 6.22 -1.45
CA PRO A 80 20.02 5.42 -1.57
C PRO A 80 20.33 4.99 -3.01
N THR A 81 19.29 4.86 -3.83
CA THR A 81 19.40 4.50 -5.24
C THR A 81 20.25 5.48 -6.06
N ARG A 82 20.48 6.70 -5.57
CA ARG A 82 21.38 7.69 -6.20
C ARG A 82 22.79 7.16 -6.41
N GLU A 83 23.29 6.31 -5.51
CA GLU A 83 24.60 5.66 -5.64
C GLU A 83 24.66 4.70 -6.83
N HIS A 84 23.51 4.22 -7.30
CA HIS A 84 23.35 3.37 -8.46
C HIS A 84 22.99 4.16 -9.74
N GLY A 85 23.06 5.50 -9.71
CA GLY A 85 22.86 6.35 -10.87
C GLY A 85 21.41 6.71 -11.20
N TRP A 86 20.45 6.40 -10.34
CA TRP A 86 19.03 6.73 -10.54
C TRP A 86 18.38 7.19 -9.23
N SER A 87 17.26 7.92 -9.30
CA SER A 87 16.61 8.43 -8.09
C SER A 87 15.11 8.49 -8.27
N GLY A 88 14.43 7.63 -7.52
CA GLY A 88 12.99 7.58 -7.47
C GLY A 88 12.34 6.82 -8.60
N CYS A 89 11.03 6.62 -8.46
CA CYS A 89 10.23 5.86 -9.41
C CYS A 89 8.78 6.33 -9.41
N LEU A 90 7.99 5.79 -10.35
CA LEU A 90 6.54 5.94 -10.33
C LEU A 90 5.91 4.74 -9.62
N THR A 91 4.76 4.96 -9.01
CA THR A 91 3.90 3.86 -8.55
C THR A 91 3.39 3.05 -9.74
N LEU A 92 2.92 1.84 -9.47
CA LEU A 92 2.07 1.10 -10.39
C LEU A 92 0.85 1.97 -10.80
N PRO A 93 0.33 1.79 -12.03
CA PRO A 93 -0.95 2.38 -12.42
C PRO A 93 -2.07 1.78 -11.58
N ARG A 94 -2.92 2.66 -11.04
CA ARG A 94 -4.05 2.27 -10.19
C ARG A 94 -5.36 2.81 -10.75
N GLU A 95 -6.42 2.03 -10.73
CA GLU A 95 -7.77 2.47 -11.06
C GLU A 95 -8.43 3.14 -9.85
N LEU A 96 -8.98 4.34 -10.05
CA LEU A 96 -9.73 5.08 -9.06
C LEU A 96 -11.21 4.71 -9.11
N ARG A 97 -11.75 4.18 -8.02
CA ARG A 97 -13.19 3.89 -7.87
C ARG A 97 -13.78 4.63 -6.69
N TYR A 98 -14.88 5.33 -6.90
CA TYR A 98 -15.60 5.95 -5.80
C TYR A 98 -16.54 4.93 -5.14
N ASN A 99 -16.30 4.62 -3.88
CA ASN A 99 -17.18 3.78 -3.09
C ASN A 99 -18.27 4.64 -2.46
N ALA A 100 -19.49 4.53 -2.99
CA ALA A 100 -20.64 5.29 -2.51
C ALA A 100 -21.07 4.92 -1.09
N ALA A 101 -20.81 3.69 -0.63
CA ALA A 101 -21.17 3.24 0.71
C ALA A 101 -20.26 3.83 1.79
N THR A 102 -18.95 3.93 1.52
CA THR A 102 -17.98 4.53 2.45
C THR A 102 -17.74 6.01 2.20
N GLY A 103 -18.18 6.52 1.05
CA GLY A 103 -17.91 7.86 0.58
C GLY A 103 -16.43 8.12 0.27
N GLN A 104 -15.64 7.08 0.03
CA GLN A 104 -14.18 7.16 -0.15
C GLN A 104 -13.78 6.74 -1.55
N LEU A 105 -12.65 7.27 -2.01
CA LEU A 105 -11.97 6.82 -3.21
C LEU A 105 -11.09 5.61 -2.89
N GLN A 106 -11.26 4.54 -3.65
CA GLN A 106 -10.47 3.32 -3.62
C GLN A 106 -9.45 3.35 -4.76
N MET A 107 -8.28 2.76 -4.53
CA MET A 107 -7.23 2.58 -5.53
C MET A 107 -7.00 1.10 -5.76
N LEU A 108 -7.42 0.58 -6.90
CA LEU A 108 -7.17 -0.80 -7.30
C LEU A 108 -5.94 -0.88 -8.20
N PRO A 109 -5.12 -1.93 -8.14
CA PRO A 109 -4.13 -2.18 -9.19
C PRO A 109 -4.82 -2.23 -10.56
N ALA A 110 -4.25 -1.59 -11.58
CA ALA A 110 -4.80 -1.67 -12.92
C ALA A 110 -4.81 -3.13 -13.40
N GLN A 111 -5.90 -3.57 -14.05
CA GLN A 111 -6.05 -4.95 -14.50
C GLN A 111 -4.92 -5.42 -15.43
N GLU A 112 -4.33 -4.50 -16.18
CA GLU A 112 -3.21 -4.75 -17.09
C GLU A 112 -1.98 -5.31 -16.38
N LEU A 113 -1.84 -5.08 -15.06
CA LEU A 113 -0.74 -5.60 -14.25
C LEU A 113 -0.72 -7.13 -14.16
N VAL A 114 -1.85 -7.80 -14.44
CA VAL A 114 -1.89 -9.27 -14.58
C VAL A 114 -0.93 -9.74 -15.66
N GLY A 115 -0.66 -8.92 -16.69
CA GLY A 115 0.30 -9.22 -17.74
C GLY A 115 1.77 -9.22 -17.29
N LEU A 116 2.08 -8.79 -16.05
CA LEU A 116 3.43 -8.89 -15.49
C LEU A 116 3.73 -10.27 -14.88
N ARG A 117 2.69 -11.07 -14.62
CA ARG A 117 2.83 -12.38 -13.96
C ARG A 117 3.50 -13.38 -14.89
N THR A 118 4.46 -14.15 -14.38
CA THR A 118 4.92 -15.37 -15.04
C THR A 118 3.79 -16.41 -15.10
N SER A 119 3.85 -17.32 -16.08
CA SER A 119 2.73 -18.18 -16.49
C SER A 119 2.05 -19.01 -15.39
N GLU A 120 2.76 -19.45 -14.34
CA GLU A 120 2.13 -20.17 -13.22
C GLU A 120 2.35 -19.45 -11.88
N GLY A 121 1.24 -19.22 -11.18
CA GLY A 121 1.25 -18.77 -9.79
C GLY A 121 1.53 -19.92 -8.84
N THR A 122 2.25 -19.64 -7.76
CA THR A 122 2.47 -20.60 -6.67
C THR A 122 1.41 -20.41 -5.60
N THR A 123 0.65 -21.46 -5.31
CA THR A 123 -0.33 -21.46 -4.22
C THR A 123 0.38 -21.47 -2.88
N LEU A 124 -0.01 -20.56 -2.00
CA LEU A 124 0.38 -20.53 -0.60
C LEU A 124 -0.64 -21.29 0.23
N PRO A 125 -0.22 -22.34 0.97
CA PRO A 125 -1.13 -23.14 1.76
C PRO A 125 -1.66 -22.36 2.96
N HIS A 126 -2.72 -22.87 3.57
CA HIS A 126 -3.11 -22.47 4.92
C HIS A 126 -1.94 -22.68 5.88
N LEU A 127 -1.63 -21.66 6.69
CA LEU A 127 -0.50 -21.70 7.60
C LEU A 127 -0.87 -21.07 8.94
N LEU A 128 -0.63 -21.84 10.00
CA LEU A 128 -0.72 -21.38 11.38
C LEU A 128 0.69 -21.14 11.93
N VAL A 129 1.06 -19.87 12.07
CA VAL A 129 2.35 -19.48 12.66
C VAL A 129 2.17 -19.26 14.15
N ARG A 130 2.77 -20.13 14.97
CA ARG A 130 2.68 -20.07 16.43
C ARG A 130 3.62 -19.00 17.01
N SER A 131 3.42 -18.65 18.28
CA SER A 131 4.16 -17.60 18.97
C SER A 131 5.67 -17.71 18.80
N ASP A 132 6.30 -16.56 18.54
CA ASP A 132 7.75 -16.38 18.44
C ASP A 132 8.41 -17.29 17.41
N ASN A 133 7.66 -17.58 16.35
CA ASN A 133 8.12 -18.40 15.23
C ASN A 133 7.82 -17.69 13.92
N ASP A 134 8.47 -18.13 12.86
CA ASP A 134 8.26 -17.62 11.53
C ASP A 134 8.16 -18.75 10.51
N ALA A 135 7.80 -18.37 9.29
CA ALA A 135 7.76 -19.28 8.17
C ALA A 135 8.29 -18.55 6.95
N LEU A 136 9.27 -19.18 6.32
CA LEU A 136 9.80 -18.73 5.06
C LEU A 136 8.79 -19.01 3.94
N ILE A 137 8.35 -17.95 3.27
CA ILE A 137 7.41 -18.03 2.14
C ILE A 137 8.16 -18.10 0.81
N ILE A 138 9.19 -17.26 0.64
CA ILE A 138 9.99 -17.18 -0.60
C ILE A 138 11.42 -16.76 -0.24
N GLU A 139 12.40 -17.46 -0.80
CA GLU A 139 13.80 -17.00 -0.85
C GLU A 139 14.02 -16.04 -2.03
N GLU A 140 15.00 -15.14 -1.93
CA GLU A 140 15.42 -14.27 -3.06
C GLU A 140 14.28 -13.45 -3.70
N CYS A 141 13.38 -12.91 -2.89
CA CYS A 141 12.23 -12.12 -3.32
C CYS A 141 12.65 -10.79 -3.98
N THR A 142 12.81 -10.80 -5.31
CA THR A 142 13.25 -9.62 -6.09
C THR A 142 12.08 -8.85 -6.71
N ALA A 143 11.15 -9.54 -7.39
CA ALA A 143 9.96 -8.95 -7.97
C ALA A 143 8.79 -9.95 -7.96
N TYR A 144 7.78 -9.67 -7.15
CA TYR A 144 6.68 -10.58 -6.88
C TYR A 144 5.37 -9.85 -6.68
N GLU A 145 4.29 -10.48 -7.09
CA GLU A 145 2.92 -10.16 -6.70
C GLU A 145 2.44 -11.23 -5.72
N LEU A 146 1.84 -10.84 -4.59
CA LEU A 146 1.26 -11.74 -3.60
C LEU A 146 -0.18 -11.32 -3.33
N ASP A 147 -1.10 -12.27 -3.37
CA ASP A 147 -2.46 -12.13 -2.87
C ASP A 147 -2.62 -13.09 -1.68
N ILE A 148 -2.68 -12.55 -0.47
CA ILE A 148 -2.67 -13.32 0.78
C ILE A 148 -3.80 -12.85 1.71
N ALA A 149 -4.33 -13.77 2.51
CA ALA A 149 -5.41 -13.47 3.45
C ALA A 149 -5.10 -13.93 4.87
N PHE A 150 -5.45 -13.07 5.84
CA PHE A 150 -5.38 -13.36 7.28
C PHE A 150 -6.77 -13.54 7.83
N ASN A 151 -6.98 -14.62 8.58
CA ASN A 151 -8.17 -14.71 9.42
C ASN A 151 -7.94 -13.92 10.71
N THR A 152 -8.63 -12.79 10.83
CA THR A 152 -8.49 -11.83 11.93
C THR A 152 -9.19 -12.29 13.21
N GLU A 153 -10.14 -13.23 13.13
CA GLU A 153 -10.85 -13.77 14.30
C GLU A 153 -10.06 -14.88 14.98
N THR A 154 -9.33 -15.68 14.21
CA THR A 154 -8.50 -16.78 14.73
C THR A 154 -7.05 -16.37 14.96
N SER A 155 -6.60 -15.25 14.40
CA SER A 155 -5.29 -14.67 14.71
C SER A 155 -5.32 -14.02 16.10
N THR A 156 -4.57 -14.60 17.04
CA THR A 156 -4.48 -14.16 18.45
C THR A 156 -3.19 -13.43 18.77
N ALA A 157 -2.23 -13.39 17.84
CA ALA A 157 -0.97 -12.68 18.01
C ALA A 157 -1.16 -11.18 18.22
N GLU A 158 -0.40 -10.58 19.15
CA GLU A 158 -0.40 -9.13 19.35
C GLU A 158 0.09 -8.37 18.11
N LYS A 159 1.00 -8.99 17.37
CA LYS A 159 1.59 -8.43 16.15
C LYS A 159 1.70 -9.54 15.12
N TYR A 160 1.20 -9.35 13.90
CA TYR A 160 1.43 -10.30 12.82
C TYR A 160 1.68 -9.68 11.44
N GLY A 161 2.94 -9.71 10.93
CA GLY A 161 3.44 -9.04 9.69
C GLY A 161 4.70 -9.50 8.89
N LEU A 162 4.89 -9.36 7.59
CA LEU A 162 5.78 -10.24 6.80
C LEU A 162 7.11 -9.47 6.91
N TRP A 163 8.23 -10.18 6.83
CA TRP A 163 9.56 -9.56 6.81
C TRP A 163 10.23 -9.45 5.43
N LEU A 164 10.26 -8.25 4.84
CA LEU A 164 11.01 -7.96 3.61
C LEU A 164 12.49 -7.84 3.94
N GLY A 165 13.17 -8.98 3.83
CA GLY A 165 14.55 -9.09 4.25
C GLY A 165 14.69 -8.65 5.71
N SER A 166 15.72 -7.87 6.01
CA SER A 166 16.07 -7.46 7.37
C SER A 166 15.53 -6.11 7.82
N GLY A 167 14.91 -5.32 6.92
CA GLY A 167 14.67 -3.91 7.20
C GLY A 167 13.29 -3.38 6.87
N ALA A 168 12.41 -4.14 6.22
CA ALA A 168 11.02 -3.74 6.03
C ALA A 168 10.09 -4.78 6.63
N GLU A 169 9.17 -4.28 7.43
CA GLU A 169 8.27 -5.03 8.25
C GLU A 169 6.90 -4.51 7.99
N LEU A 170 5.94 -5.40 7.99
CA LEU A 170 4.63 -4.87 7.89
C LEU A 170 3.65 -5.85 8.43
N TYR A 171 2.82 -5.42 9.38
CA TYR A 171 2.03 -6.22 10.29
C TYR A 171 0.68 -5.62 10.65
N VAL A 172 -0.21 -6.49 11.10
CA VAL A 172 -1.29 -6.15 12.01
C VAL A 172 -0.71 -5.91 13.40
N ASP A 173 -1.02 -4.75 13.98
CA ASP A 173 -0.87 -4.42 15.38
C ASP A 173 -2.25 -4.56 16.04
N ALA A 174 -2.46 -5.64 16.79
CA ALA A 174 -3.76 -5.98 17.36
C ALA A 174 -4.16 -5.02 18.49
N GLN A 175 -3.20 -4.50 19.25
CA GLN A 175 -3.45 -3.57 20.35
C GLN A 175 -3.99 -2.23 19.83
N SER A 176 -3.38 -1.67 18.79
CA SER A 176 -3.82 -0.42 18.17
C SER A 176 -4.87 -0.61 17.06
N LYS A 177 -5.15 -1.87 16.66
CA LYS A 177 -6.03 -2.25 15.55
C LYS A 177 -5.64 -1.58 14.24
N ARG A 178 -4.37 -1.71 13.87
CA ARG A 178 -3.81 -1.06 12.68
C ARG A 178 -3.01 -2.03 11.83
N LEU A 179 -3.04 -1.79 10.52
CA LEU A 179 -2.07 -2.37 9.59
C LEU A 179 -0.92 -1.39 9.45
N VAL A 180 0.31 -1.83 9.66
CA VAL A 180 1.48 -0.98 9.85
C VAL A 180 2.59 -1.40 8.91
N LEU A 181 3.09 -0.52 8.05
CA LEU A 181 4.39 -0.67 7.39
C LEU A 181 5.47 0.08 8.13
N ASN A 182 6.39 -0.68 8.68
CA ASN A 182 7.62 -0.22 9.28
C ASN A 182 8.80 -0.44 8.34
N ARG A 183 9.74 0.50 8.34
CA ARG A 183 11.05 0.33 7.72
C ARG A 183 12.14 0.74 8.70
N HIS A 184 13.26 0.05 8.65
CA HIS A 184 14.45 0.31 9.44
C HIS A 184 15.70 -0.15 8.66
N TYR A 185 16.25 0.77 7.89
CA TYR A 185 17.53 0.66 7.20
C TYR A 185 18.44 1.79 7.66
N PRO A 186 19.09 1.65 8.84
CA PRO A 186 19.90 2.72 9.44
C PRO A 186 21.07 3.14 8.57
N GLN A 187 21.65 2.21 7.78
CA GLN A 187 22.70 2.50 6.81
C GLN A 187 22.29 3.51 5.73
N TYR A 188 20.98 3.68 5.52
CA TYR A 188 20.39 4.60 4.56
C TYR A 188 19.65 5.77 5.21
N MET A 189 19.71 5.90 6.54
CA MET A 189 18.91 6.85 7.31
C MET A 189 17.40 6.73 7.05
N LEU A 190 16.94 5.55 6.63
CA LEU A 190 15.53 5.28 6.36
C LEU A 190 14.94 4.53 7.54
N SER A 191 14.12 5.21 8.34
CA SER A 191 13.39 4.54 9.41
C SER A 191 12.02 5.16 9.68
N GLY A 192 11.14 4.37 10.27
CA GLY A 192 9.84 4.78 10.78
C GLY A 192 8.72 3.93 10.21
N TYR A 193 7.50 4.23 10.67
CA TYR A 193 6.32 3.49 10.26
C TYR A 193 5.22 4.38 9.67
N ARG A 194 4.36 3.73 8.90
CA ARG A 194 3.10 4.22 8.37
C ARG A 194 2.03 3.21 8.66
N SER A 195 0.80 3.66 8.80
CA SER A 195 -0.27 2.75 9.18
C SER A 195 -1.63 3.24 8.76
N CYS A 196 -2.52 2.28 8.56
CA CYS A 196 -3.93 2.53 8.38
C CYS A 196 -4.74 1.75 9.43
N GLU A 197 -5.99 2.16 9.64
CA GLU A 197 -6.92 1.39 10.46
C GLU A 197 -7.14 0.01 9.84
N MET A 198 -7.31 -1.00 10.70
CA MET A 198 -7.71 -2.33 10.25
C MET A 198 -9.09 -2.25 9.59
N PRO A 199 -9.27 -2.82 8.39
CA PRO A 199 -10.61 -2.97 7.86
C PRO A 199 -11.44 -3.91 8.74
N ALA A 200 -12.76 -3.69 8.76
CA ALA A 200 -13.67 -4.62 9.40
C ALA A 200 -13.79 -5.92 8.58
N GLY A 201 -14.04 -7.03 9.26
CA GLY A 201 -14.28 -8.34 8.65
C GLY A 201 -13.35 -9.43 9.15
N VAL A 202 -13.72 -10.67 8.84
CA VAL A 202 -13.01 -11.89 9.25
C VAL A 202 -11.73 -12.09 8.46
N LEU A 203 -11.70 -11.66 7.20
CA LEU A 203 -10.53 -11.78 6.34
C LEU A 203 -9.93 -10.41 6.05
N LEU A 204 -8.65 -10.26 6.40
CA LEU A 204 -7.80 -9.18 5.90
C LEU A 204 -7.12 -9.68 4.63
N GLN A 205 -7.52 -9.14 3.48
CA GLN A 205 -6.90 -9.47 2.20
C GLN A 205 -5.83 -8.45 1.86
N LEU A 206 -4.64 -8.91 1.48
CA LEU A 206 -3.50 -8.10 1.12
C LEU A 206 -3.01 -8.50 -0.27
N HIS A 207 -3.13 -7.58 -1.22
CA HIS A 207 -2.59 -7.70 -2.56
C HIS A 207 -1.32 -6.84 -2.64
N VAL A 208 -0.17 -7.48 -2.63
CA VAL A 208 1.17 -6.89 -2.42
C VAL A 208 1.96 -7.00 -3.72
N PHE A 209 2.57 -5.91 -4.15
CA PHE A 209 3.60 -5.88 -5.19
C PHE A 209 4.93 -5.52 -4.55
N ILE A 210 5.93 -6.37 -4.79
CA ILE A 210 7.31 -6.21 -4.33
C ILE A 210 8.16 -6.01 -5.58
N ASP A 211 9.04 -5.01 -5.55
CA ASP A 211 10.15 -4.84 -6.48
C ASP A 211 11.45 -4.66 -5.69
N ARG A 212 12.59 -4.55 -6.38
CA ARG A 212 13.94 -4.47 -5.80
C ARG A 212 14.09 -3.47 -4.65
N SER A 213 13.34 -2.37 -4.71
CA SER A 213 13.45 -1.27 -3.73
C SER A 213 12.12 -0.63 -3.37
N SER A 214 10.99 -1.26 -3.73
CA SER A 214 9.66 -0.74 -3.47
C SER A 214 8.71 -1.85 -3.03
N ILE A 215 7.71 -1.45 -2.25
CA ILE A 215 6.56 -2.27 -1.91
C ILE A 215 5.30 -1.42 -2.01
N GLU A 216 4.34 -1.88 -2.81
CA GLU A 216 3.00 -1.32 -2.91
C GLU A 216 2.01 -2.36 -2.44
N VAL A 217 1.05 -2.00 -1.60
CA VAL A 217 0.06 -2.96 -1.11
C VAL A 217 -1.34 -2.41 -1.23
N PHE A 218 -2.28 -3.30 -1.41
CA PHE A 218 -3.67 -3.05 -1.67
C PHE A 218 -4.49 -3.95 -0.74
N VAL A 219 -5.20 -3.35 0.20
CA VAL A 219 -5.92 -4.00 1.32
C VAL A 219 -7.36 -4.13 0.88
N ASN A 220 -7.98 -5.29 1.06
CA ASN A 220 -9.39 -5.53 0.74
C ASN A 220 -9.80 -5.00 -0.65
N LYS A 221 -9.00 -5.32 -1.68
CA LYS A 221 -9.21 -4.82 -3.05
C LYS A 221 -9.13 -3.28 -3.13
N GLY A 222 -8.05 -2.70 -2.62
CA GLY A 222 -7.67 -1.32 -2.89
C GLY A 222 -8.03 -0.26 -1.83
N ASP A 223 -8.34 -0.67 -0.60
CA ASP A 223 -8.67 0.21 0.51
C ASP A 223 -7.46 0.82 1.22
N ARG A 224 -6.27 0.17 1.25
CA ARG A 224 -4.99 0.62 1.87
C ARG A 224 -3.86 -0.38 1.56
N ALA A 225 -2.74 -0.46 2.29
CA ALA A 225 -1.59 -1.29 1.95
C ALA A 225 -0.98 -1.95 3.22
N LEU A 226 -0.55 -3.25 3.23
CA LEU A 226 0.79 -3.82 3.65
C LEU A 226 0.79 -5.37 4.34
N ARG A 227 1.76 -6.39 4.17
CA ARG A 227 2.39 -7.74 4.77
C ARG A 227 2.15 -8.46 6.25
N VAL A 228 2.62 -9.75 6.59
CA VAL A 228 2.49 -10.94 7.70
C VAL A 228 3.68 -11.86 8.45
N PHE A 229 3.79 -12.01 9.81
CA PHE A 229 4.79 -12.62 10.82
C PHE A 229 3.96 -12.93 12.09
N SER A 230 4.45 -13.42 13.22
CA SER A 230 3.72 -13.30 14.51
C SER A 230 4.64 -13.00 15.70
N VAL A 231 4.15 -12.21 16.67
CA VAL A 231 4.77 -11.98 17.99
C VAL A 231 3.66 -12.06 19.03
N ASN A 232 3.88 -12.81 20.10
CA ASN A 232 2.93 -13.00 21.21
C ASN A 232 1.54 -13.55 20.78
N GLY A 233 1.51 -14.69 20.07
CA GLY A 233 0.29 -15.46 19.77
C GLY A 233 0.32 -16.15 18.39
N VAL A 234 -0.84 -16.60 17.91
CA VAL A 234 -0.95 -17.30 16.60
C VAL A 234 -1.37 -16.33 15.50
N ALA A 235 -0.72 -16.40 14.33
CA ALA A 235 -1.21 -15.81 13.09
C ALA A 235 -1.78 -16.89 12.18
N ASP A 236 -3.01 -16.68 11.69
CA ASP A 236 -3.72 -17.61 10.81
C ASP A 236 -3.75 -17.04 9.37
N MET A 237 -2.79 -17.47 8.55
CA MET A 237 -2.79 -17.20 7.12
C MET A 237 -3.73 -18.20 6.45
N ALA A 238 -4.92 -17.74 6.06
CA ALA A 238 -5.94 -18.52 5.37
C ALA A 238 -5.41 -19.17 4.07
N GLY A 239 -4.39 -18.55 3.47
CA GLY A 239 -3.72 -18.99 2.25
C GLY A 239 -3.48 -17.81 1.32
N GLY A 240 -3.09 -18.10 0.09
CA GLY A 240 -2.90 -17.09 -0.94
C GLY A 240 -2.34 -17.65 -2.24
N THR A 241 -1.97 -16.75 -3.14
CA THR A 241 -1.24 -17.06 -4.36
C THR A 241 -0.15 -16.03 -4.55
N MET A 242 1.01 -16.45 -5.02
CA MET A 242 2.08 -15.56 -5.45
C MET A 242 2.38 -15.75 -6.93
N TRP A 243 2.86 -14.70 -7.58
CA TRP A 243 3.39 -14.75 -8.93
C TRP A 243 4.76 -14.09 -8.93
N LYS A 244 5.74 -14.75 -9.54
CA LYS A 244 6.97 -14.06 -9.95
C LYS A 244 6.61 -13.11 -11.09
N LEU A 245 7.23 -11.95 -11.13
CA LEU A 245 7.01 -11.01 -12.22
C LEU A 245 8.09 -11.19 -13.30
N GLU A 246 7.69 -11.22 -14.58
CA GLU A 246 8.59 -11.47 -15.72
C GLU A 246 9.73 -10.46 -15.80
N THR A 247 9.47 -9.25 -15.34
CA THR A 247 10.46 -8.20 -15.20
C THR A 247 10.26 -7.49 -13.86
N THR A 248 11.35 -7.06 -13.23
CA THR A 248 11.28 -5.92 -12.31
C THR A 248 10.70 -4.75 -13.09
N VAL A 249 9.80 -3.97 -12.51
CA VAL A 249 9.30 -2.75 -13.15
C VAL A 249 10.52 -1.86 -13.39
N LYS A 250 11.03 -1.87 -14.62
CA LYS A 250 12.22 -1.09 -14.99
C LYS A 250 11.80 0.37 -14.94
N HIS A 251 12.18 1.05 -13.86
CA HIS A 251 12.09 2.49 -13.71
C HIS A 251 13.21 3.18 -14.48
#